data_AF-E5A8F7-F1
#
_entry.id   AF-E5A8F7-F1
#
_cell.length_a   1.000
_cell.length_b   1.000
_cell.length_c   1.000
_cell.angle_alpha   90.00
_cell.angle_beta   90.00
_cell.angle_gamma   90.00
#
_symmetry.space_group_name_H-M   'P 1'
#
loop_
_entity.id
_entity.type
_entity.pdbx_description
1 polymer ?
#
loop_
_entity_poly.entity_id
_entity_poly.type
_entity_poly.pdbx_seq_one_letter_code
_entity_poly.pdbx_strand_id
1 'polypeptide(L)'
;MNSKRNIGLSNRTLILSALHHCDTELRRTHHHQSLHDMGAASSHQMEDTLRLYAVPGSDELEMKRVKRFREGTELKVELVDTEPHIFQLFIQFLYYGKYDDKDDLANHEKIRDSAKAWVLGDYLDAPTFKALAIRGLCDVYLPECKRPYPRSGFGPETIDFCCDHSTPDSSLYRLYLTIAGMFWTHRKIVHITKENEYAWTAVWDTHPHFRNELFGRLSSDTGKKLEWEIPEMRAWALEMESAKK
;
A
#
# COMPACT_ATOMS: atom_id res chain seq x y z
N MET A 1 13.23 35.51 4.75
CA MET A 1 12.43 35.62 6.00
C MET A 1 11.56 34.38 6.07
N ASN A 2 11.96 33.41 6.90
CA ASN A 2 11.31 32.11 7.06
C ASN A 2 10.13 32.22 8.03
N SER A 3 8.93 31.85 7.59
CA SER A 3 7.78 31.64 8.46
C SER A 3 7.27 30.22 8.26
N LYS A 4 7.83 29.28 9.03
CA LYS A 4 7.31 27.91 9.15
C LYS A 4 6.11 27.98 10.10
N ARG A 5 4.91 27.69 9.59
CA ARG A 5 3.70 27.54 10.41
C ARG A 5 3.70 26.14 11.02
N ASN A 6 3.76 26.10 12.34
CA ASN A 6 3.34 24.98 13.17
C ASN A 6 1.82 24.85 13.06
N ILE A 7 1.33 23.72 12.54
CA ILE A 7 -0.05 23.28 12.75
C ILE A 7 0.06 21.90 13.41
N GLY A 8 -0.01 21.90 14.73
CA GLY A 8 -0.34 20.71 15.49
C GLY A 8 -1.85 20.64 15.63
N LEU A 9 -2.43 19.46 15.42
CA LEU A 9 -3.58 18.97 16.16
C LEU A 9 -3.52 17.43 16.19
N SER A 10 -3.61 16.93 17.41
CA SER A 10 -3.35 15.56 17.84
C SER A 10 -4.57 14.67 17.58
N ASN A 11 -4.47 13.76 16.62
CA ASN A 11 -5.26 12.53 16.60
C ASN A 11 -4.37 11.40 17.09
N ARG A 12 -4.41 11.14 18.41
CA ARG A 12 -3.61 10.12 19.08
C ARG A 12 -4.53 9.06 19.68
N THR A 13 -4.10 7.80 19.58
CA THR A 13 -4.46 6.65 20.45
C THR A 13 -5.45 5.65 19.85
N LEU A 14 -5.21 4.36 20.19
CA LEU A 14 -6.02 3.14 20.03
C LEU A 14 -5.62 2.22 18.87
N ILE A 15 -4.51 1.48 19.04
CA ILE A 15 -4.13 0.36 18.16
C ILE A 15 -4.19 -0.98 18.91
N LEU A 16 -3.66 -1.06 20.13
CA LEU A 16 -3.55 -2.35 20.84
C LEU A 16 -4.80 -2.72 21.66
N SER A 17 -5.61 -1.76 22.10
CA SER A 17 -6.94 -2.06 22.66
C SER A 17 -7.89 -2.65 21.62
N ALA A 18 -7.76 -2.23 20.36
CA ALA A 18 -8.53 -2.81 19.26
C ALA A 18 -8.10 -4.26 19.01
N LEU A 19 -6.80 -4.56 19.05
CA LEU A 19 -6.27 -5.92 18.89
C LEU A 19 -6.61 -6.86 20.06
N HIS A 20 -6.57 -6.37 21.31
CA HIS A 20 -6.95 -7.18 22.48
C HIS A 20 -8.47 -7.35 22.60
N HIS A 21 -9.26 -6.35 22.19
CA HIS A 21 -10.71 -6.49 22.07
C HIS A 21 -11.10 -7.42 20.91
N CYS A 22 -10.32 -7.44 19.82
CA CYS A 22 -10.45 -8.35 18.69
C CYS A 22 -10.39 -9.82 19.13
N ASP A 23 -9.38 -10.22 19.90
CA ASP A 23 -9.25 -11.59 20.41
C ASP A 23 -10.42 -11.95 21.35
N THR A 24 -10.97 -10.97 22.07
CA THR A 24 -12.09 -11.21 23.00
C THR A 24 -13.43 -11.37 22.28
N GLU A 25 -13.68 -10.61 21.20
CA GLU A 25 -14.90 -10.71 20.40
C GLU A 25 -14.88 -11.89 19.43
N LEU A 26 -13.73 -12.25 18.82
CA LEU A 26 -13.59 -13.48 18.02
C LEU A 26 -13.95 -14.73 18.84
N ARG A 27 -13.52 -14.78 20.11
CA ARG A 27 -13.88 -15.88 21.02
C ARG A 27 -15.36 -15.90 21.40
N ARG A 28 -16.06 -14.75 21.37
CA ARG A 28 -17.51 -14.67 21.65
C ARG A 28 -18.36 -15.09 20.45
N THR A 29 -17.99 -14.69 19.23
CA THR A 29 -18.74 -15.04 18.03
C THR A 29 -18.63 -16.51 17.65
N HIS A 30 -17.54 -17.19 18.03
CA HIS A 30 -17.38 -18.63 17.82
C HIS A 30 -18.28 -19.53 18.69
N HIS A 31 -19.11 -18.96 19.58
CA HIS A 31 -20.12 -19.73 20.31
C HIS A 31 -21.52 -19.73 19.66
N HIS A 32 -21.72 -19.03 18.53
CA HIS A 32 -23.03 -18.97 17.91
C HIS A 32 -22.98 -18.72 16.39
N GLN A 33 -22.52 -19.71 15.60
CA GLN A 33 -23.13 -20.11 14.31
C GLN A 33 -22.21 -21.02 13.47
N SER A 34 -22.80 -22.11 13.00
CA SER A 34 -22.27 -22.98 11.95
C SER A 34 -22.41 -22.25 10.59
N LEU A 35 -21.29 -21.84 10.02
CA LEU A 35 -21.16 -21.46 8.62
C LEU A 35 -19.75 -21.84 8.15
N HIS A 36 -19.72 -22.73 7.16
CA HIS A 36 -18.58 -23.47 6.65
C HIS A 36 -17.41 -22.59 6.12
N ASP A 37 -16.21 -22.93 6.59
CA ASP A 37 -14.92 -23.04 5.86
C ASP A 37 -14.26 -21.85 5.13
N MET A 38 -14.55 -20.59 5.46
CA MET A 38 -13.73 -19.46 4.96
C MET A 38 -13.03 -18.59 6.03
N GLY A 39 -13.20 -18.90 7.32
CA GLY A 39 -12.66 -18.07 8.42
C GLY A 39 -11.39 -18.61 9.12
N ALA A 40 -11.06 -19.89 8.97
CA ALA A 40 -10.01 -20.52 9.79
C ALA A 40 -8.57 -20.12 9.38
N ALA A 41 -8.35 -19.73 8.12
CA ALA A 41 -7.01 -19.42 7.61
C ALA A 41 -6.45 -18.07 8.13
N SER A 42 -7.32 -17.09 8.43
CA SER A 42 -6.89 -15.76 8.88
C SER A 42 -6.48 -15.74 10.37
N SER A 43 -7.21 -16.47 11.22
CA SER A 43 -6.91 -16.56 12.65
C SER A 43 -5.59 -17.28 12.92
N HIS A 44 -5.31 -18.36 12.18
CA HIS A 44 -4.03 -19.08 12.30
C HIS A 44 -2.84 -18.25 11.84
N GLN A 45 -2.97 -17.42 10.78
CA GLN A 45 -1.89 -16.54 10.34
C GLN A 45 -1.55 -15.46 11.38
N MET A 46 -2.54 -14.90 12.07
CA MET A 46 -2.31 -13.92 13.12
C MET A 46 -1.67 -14.57 14.36
N GLU A 47 -2.12 -15.77 14.74
CA GLU A 47 -1.51 -16.54 15.83
C GLU A 47 -0.09 -17.02 15.51
N ASP A 48 0.19 -17.47 14.28
CA ASP A 48 1.52 -17.93 13.88
C ASP A 48 2.52 -16.77 13.77
N THR A 49 2.07 -15.61 13.30
CA THR A 49 2.87 -14.38 13.31
C THR A 49 3.20 -13.97 14.75
N LEU A 50 2.22 -13.99 15.66
CA LEU A 50 2.45 -13.68 17.08
C LEU A 50 3.28 -14.75 17.82
N ARG A 51 3.18 -16.03 17.42
CA ARG A 51 3.99 -17.14 17.96
C ARG A 51 5.45 -17.09 17.51
N LEU A 52 5.73 -16.60 16.31
CA LEU A 52 7.11 -16.39 15.84
C LEU A 52 7.89 -15.42 16.75
N TYR A 53 7.18 -14.49 17.40
CA TYR A 53 7.75 -13.54 18.37
C TYR A 53 7.74 -14.06 19.82
N ALA A 54 7.19 -15.25 20.08
CA ALA A 54 6.95 -15.75 21.43
C ALA A 54 7.56 -17.13 21.70
N VAL A 55 8.70 -17.49 21.08
CA VAL A 55 9.42 -18.74 21.38
C VAL A 55 10.16 -18.62 22.71
N PRO A 56 9.79 -19.37 23.76
CA PRO A 56 10.53 -19.41 25.01
C PRO A 56 11.46 -20.63 24.99
N GLY A 57 12.75 -20.40 24.76
CA GLY A 57 13.79 -21.39 25.12
C GLY A 57 14.88 -21.61 24.09
N SER A 58 16.03 -20.95 24.29
CA SER A 58 17.33 -21.63 24.38
C SER A 58 18.42 -20.62 24.79
N ASP A 59 18.89 -20.81 26.02
CA ASP A 59 20.24 -20.55 26.54
C ASP A 59 20.92 -19.17 26.33
N GLU A 60 20.69 -18.32 27.33
CA GLU A 60 21.65 -17.55 28.16
C GLU A 60 22.72 -16.64 27.53
N LEU A 61 23.02 -16.73 26.23
CA LEU A 61 24.00 -15.90 25.53
C LEU A 61 23.39 -14.88 24.55
N GLU A 62 22.09 -14.99 24.23
CA GLU A 62 21.33 -13.95 23.50
C GLU A 62 20.62 -12.93 24.40
N MET A 63 20.77 -13.03 25.73
CA MET A 63 20.14 -12.12 26.69
C MET A 63 20.78 -10.71 26.75
N LYS A 64 21.59 -10.34 25.75
CA LYS A 64 22.25 -9.03 25.62
C LYS A 64 21.79 -8.19 24.44
N ARG A 65 20.84 -8.64 23.61
CA ARG A 65 20.41 -7.86 22.44
C ARG A 65 18.92 -7.68 22.22
N VAL A 66 18.05 -8.19 23.09
CA VAL A 66 16.69 -7.67 23.16
C VAL A 66 16.74 -6.38 23.97
N LYS A 67 17.17 -5.29 23.31
CA LYS A 67 16.70 -3.95 23.73
C LYS A 67 15.19 -4.05 23.65
N ARG A 68 14.54 -4.37 24.77
CA ARG A 68 13.08 -4.39 24.88
C ARG A 68 12.63 -3.03 24.36
N PHE A 69 11.97 -3.02 23.21
CA PHE A 69 11.25 -1.84 22.78
C PHE A 69 10.35 -1.43 23.95
N ARG A 70 10.36 -0.14 24.32
CA ARG A 70 9.48 0.40 25.39
C ARG A 70 8.02 0.01 25.17
N GLU A 71 7.66 -0.20 23.92
CA GLU A 71 6.36 -0.65 23.44
C GLU A 71 5.89 -1.96 24.11
N GLY A 72 6.81 -2.88 24.41
CA GLY A 72 6.48 -4.13 25.11
C GLY A 72 6.07 -3.93 26.58
N THR A 73 6.41 -2.79 27.19
CA THR A 73 5.99 -2.44 28.55
C THR A 73 4.78 -1.52 28.61
N GLU A 74 4.60 -0.67 27.59
CA GLU A 74 3.51 0.31 27.56
C GLU A 74 2.26 -0.21 26.82
N LEU A 75 2.34 -1.39 26.19
CA LEU A 75 1.28 -1.95 25.33
C LEU A 75 0.76 -0.89 24.34
N LYS A 76 1.69 -0.12 23.78
CA LYS A 76 1.43 1.00 22.88
C LYS A 76 2.46 0.98 21.76
N VAL A 77 1.97 1.09 20.52
CA VAL A 77 2.79 1.31 19.32
C VAL A 77 2.33 2.64 18.73
N GLU A 78 3.29 3.49 18.38
CA GLU A 78 3.03 4.76 17.70
C GLU A 78 3.42 4.63 16.23
N LEU A 79 2.44 4.74 15.35
CA LEU A 79 2.67 4.84 13.91
C LEU A 79 2.84 6.33 13.57
N VAL A 80 4.06 6.69 13.16
CA VAL A 80 4.37 8.05 12.71
C VAL A 80 3.95 8.17 11.24
N ASP A 81 3.53 9.37 10.83
CA ASP A 81 3.24 9.72 9.43
C ASP A 81 2.18 8.85 8.72
N THR A 82 1.32 8.17 9.49
CA THR A 82 0.21 7.38 8.95
C THR A 82 -1.11 8.11 9.14
N GLU A 83 -1.84 8.31 8.05
CA GLU A 83 -3.21 8.84 8.09
C GLU A 83 -4.15 7.86 8.82
N PRO A 84 -4.96 8.31 9.80
CA PRO A 84 -5.80 7.42 10.60
C PRO A 84 -6.75 6.54 9.77
N HIS A 85 -7.29 7.04 8.65
CA HIS A 85 -8.18 6.24 7.81
C HIS A 85 -7.44 5.16 7.03
N ILE A 86 -6.16 5.35 6.69
CA ILE A 86 -5.35 4.30 6.04
C ILE A 86 -5.06 3.18 7.03
N PHE A 87 -4.76 3.53 8.28
CA PHE A 87 -4.66 2.53 9.35
C PHE A 87 -6.00 1.78 9.57
N GLN A 88 -7.13 2.47 9.45
CA GLN A 88 -8.44 1.83 9.51
C GLN A 88 -8.63 0.78 8.39
N LEU A 89 -8.10 1.00 7.18
CA LEU A 89 -8.13 -0.01 6.11
C LEU A 89 -7.32 -1.26 6.49
N PHE A 90 -6.17 -1.08 7.14
CA PHE A 90 -5.40 -2.21 7.66
C PHE A 90 -6.17 -2.99 8.72
N ILE A 91 -6.85 -2.31 9.65
CA ILE A 91 -7.73 -2.96 10.61
C ILE A 91 -8.83 -3.75 9.89
N GLN A 92 -9.53 -3.15 8.92
CA GLN A 92 -10.55 -3.89 8.15
C GLN A 92 -9.97 -5.14 7.49
N PHE A 93 -8.78 -5.05 6.91
CA PHE A 93 -8.08 -6.19 6.34
C PHE A 93 -7.82 -7.30 7.36
N LEU A 94 -7.37 -6.98 8.58
CA LEU A 94 -7.16 -7.99 9.63
C LEU A 94 -8.46 -8.73 9.99
N TYR A 95 -9.58 -8.01 10.07
CA TYR A 95 -10.86 -8.61 10.45
C TYR A 95 -11.53 -9.39 9.31
N TYR A 96 -11.45 -8.91 8.07
CA TYR A 96 -12.25 -9.43 6.96
C TYR A 96 -11.43 -10.07 5.83
N GLY A 97 -10.10 -10.05 5.92
CA GLY A 97 -9.20 -10.46 4.84
C GLY A 97 -9.22 -9.52 3.62
N LYS A 98 -9.97 -8.41 3.70
CA LYS A 98 -10.11 -7.39 2.66
C LYS A 98 -10.42 -6.03 3.29
N TYR A 99 -10.24 -4.96 2.52
CA TYR A 99 -10.71 -3.63 2.88
C TYR A 99 -11.42 -3.00 1.68
N ASP A 100 -12.31 -2.06 1.96
CA ASP A 100 -13.01 -1.29 0.93
C ASP A 100 -12.49 0.15 0.94
N ASP A 101 -11.73 0.54 -0.08
CA ASP A 101 -11.39 1.95 -0.27
C ASP A 101 -12.60 2.73 -0.83
N LYS A 102 -12.69 4.01 -0.43
CA LYS A 102 -13.76 4.92 -0.85
C LYS A 102 -13.16 6.06 -1.67
N ASP A 103 -12.25 5.72 -2.57
CA ASP A 103 -11.58 6.71 -3.39
C ASP A 103 -12.55 7.40 -4.35
N ASP A 104 -12.47 8.74 -4.40
CA ASP A 104 -13.07 9.51 -5.48
C ASP A 104 -12.20 9.39 -6.73
N LEU A 105 -12.61 8.50 -7.64
CA LEU A 105 -11.89 8.24 -8.88
C LEU A 105 -11.94 9.41 -9.87
N ALA A 106 -12.80 10.41 -9.67
CA ALA A 106 -12.81 11.62 -10.50
C ALA A 106 -11.73 12.63 -10.09
N ASN A 107 -11.26 12.57 -8.85
CA ASN A 107 -10.21 13.45 -8.37
C ASN A 107 -8.82 12.89 -8.71
N HIS A 108 -8.18 13.42 -9.75
CA HIS A 108 -6.86 12.97 -10.21
C HIS A 108 -5.68 13.49 -9.37
N GLU A 109 -5.90 14.49 -8.52
CA GLU A 109 -4.88 15.06 -7.62
C GLU A 109 -4.77 14.26 -6.31
N LYS A 110 -5.82 13.49 -5.97
CA LYS A 110 -5.81 12.63 -4.77
C LYS A 110 -4.91 11.42 -5.00
N ILE A 111 -3.92 11.25 -4.11
CA ILE A 111 -3.19 9.99 -3.94
C ILE A 111 -4.17 8.91 -3.46
N ARG A 112 -4.27 7.82 -4.23
CA ARG A 112 -5.19 6.71 -3.95
C ARG A 112 -4.94 6.11 -2.58
N ASP A 113 -6.01 5.81 -1.85
CA ASP A 113 -5.93 5.18 -0.53
C ASP A 113 -5.22 3.82 -0.63
N SER A 114 -5.40 3.09 -1.74
CA SER A 114 -4.67 1.84 -2.01
C SER A 114 -3.15 2.03 -2.21
N ALA A 115 -2.68 3.17 -2.72
CA ALA A 115 -1.23 3.45 -2.76
C ALA A 115 -0.67 3.71 -1.35
N LYS A 116 -1.42 4.43 -0.52
CA LYS A 116 -1.04 4.67 0.89
C LYS A 116 -1.11 3.38 1.73
N ALA A 117 -2.12 2.54 1.49
CA ALA A 117 -2.25 1.23 2.11
C ALA A 117 -1.07 0.32 1.74
N TRP A 118 -0.58 0.38 0.49
CA TRP A 118 0.63 -0.34 0.10
C TRP A 118 1.85 0.09 0.93
N VAL A 119 2.08 1.40 1.07
CA VAL A 119 3.19 1.95 1.87
C VAL A 119 3.07 1.53 3.33
N LEU A 120 1.86 1.59 3.91
CA LEU A 120 1.63 1.10 5.26
C LEU A 120 1.91 -0.40 5.38
N GLY A 121 1.51 -1.19 4.38
CA GLY A 121 1.81 -2.62 4.35
C GLY A 121 3.31 -2.93 4.25
N ASP A 122 4.08 -2.11 3.54
CA ASP A 122 5.55 -2.20 3.51
C ASP A 122 6.14 -1.88 4.88
N TYR A 123 5.69 -0.79 5.49
CA TYR A 123 6.14 -0.37 6.81
C TYR A 123 5.85 -1.41 7.91
N LEU A 124 4.70 -2.08 7.85
CA LEU A 124 4.27 -3.10 8.81
C LEU A 124 4.77 -4.51 8.50
N ASP A 125 5.55 -4.69 7.42
CA ASP A 125 5.95 -6.00 6.89
C ASP A 125 4.75 -6.96 6.70
N ALA A 126 3.68 -6.43 6.10
CA ALA A 126 2.41 -7.11 5.86
C ALA A 126 2.23 -7.44 4.36
N PRO A 127 2.93 -8.45 3.81
CA PRO A 127 2.99 -8.71 2.37
C PRO A 127 1.61 -9.01 1.75
N THR A 128 0.72 -9.66 2.48
CA THR A 128 -0.65 -9.95 2.01
C THR A 128 -1.50 -8.68 1.88
N PHE A 129 -1.35 -7.73 2.79
CA PHE A 129 -1.99 -6.42 2.71
C PHE A 129 -1.42 -5.60 1.55
N LYS A 130 -0.10 -5.59 1.36
CA LYS A 130 0.56 -4.96 0.20
C LYS A 130 0.05 -5.52 -1.13
N ALA A 131 -0.04 -6.84 -1.23
CA ALA A 131 -0.52 -7.50 -2.45
C ALA A 131 -1.96 -7.09 -2.77
N LEU A 132 -2.83 -7.06 -1.75
CA LEU A 132 -4.20 -6.59 -1.90
C LEU A 132 -4.25 -5.12 -2.35
N ALA A 133 -3.37 -4.28 -1.80
CA ALA A 133 -3.29 -2.87 -2.14
C ALA A 133 -2.82 -2.62 -3.58
N ILE A 134 -1.81 -3.36 -4.07
CA ILE A 134 -1.45 -3.33 -5.50
C ILE A 134 -2.61 -3.80 -6.36
N ARG A 135 -3.31 -4.87 -5.97
CA ARG A 135 -4.47 -5.36 -6.72
C ARG A 135 -5.53 -4.27 -6.88
N GLY A 136 -5.86 -3.54 -5.82
CA GLY A 136 -6.77 -2.40 -5.89
C GLY A 136 -6.32 -1.33 -6.90
N LEU A 137 -5.03 -1.00 -6.93
CA LEU A 137 -4.47 -0.07 -7.92
C LEU A 137 -4.53 -0.63 -9.35
N CYS A 138 -4.23 -1.91 -9.54
CA CYS A 138 -4.38 -2.59 -10.84
C CYS A 138 -5.84 -2.53 -11.33
N ASP A 139 -6.82 -2.76 -10.46
CA ASP A 139 -8.25 -2.68 -10.84
C ASP A 139 -8.69 -1.27 -11.25
N VAL A 140 -7.97 -0.23 -10.78
CA VAL A 140 -8.19 1.17 -11.17
C VAL A 140 -7.49 1.50 -12.49
N TYR A 141 -6.21 1.17 -12.62
CA TYR A 141 -5.36 1.67 -13.71
C TYR A 141 -5.14 0.68 -14.85
N LEU A 142 -5.31 -0.61 -14.61
CA LEU A 142 -5.22 -1.66 -15.61
C LEU A 142 -6.65 -2.22 -15.79
N PRO A 143 -7.48 -1.61 -16.64
CA PRO A 143 -8.85 -2.09 -16.87
C PRO A 143 -8.83 -3.48 -17.53
N GLU A 144 -9.81 -4.31 -17.18
CA GLU A 144 -10.05 -5.58 -17.89
C GLU A 144 -10.50 -5.30 -19.34
N CYS A 145 -10.41 -6.31 -20.22
CA CYS A 145 -10.62 -6.25 -21.68
C CYS A 145 -11.88 -5.51 -22.17
N LYS A 146 -12.85 -5.25 -21.30
CA LYS A 146 -14.09 -4.52 -21.62
C LYS A 146 -13.94 -2.99 -21.58
N ARG A 147 -12.88 -2.44 -20.99
CA ARG A 147 -12.65 -0.98 -20.93
C ARG A 147 -11.29 -0.64 -21.52
N PRO A 148 -11.23 0.27 -22.52
CA PRO A 148 -9.97 0.63 -23.16
C PRO A 148 -9.10 1.57 -22.29
N TYR A 149 -9.65 2.15 -21.22
CA TYR A 149 -8.95 3.15 -20.41
C TYR A 149 -9.10 2.90 -18.90
N PRO A 150 -8.08 3.30 -18.10
CA PRO A 150 -8.15 3.40 -16.65
C PRO A 150 -9.44 4.04 -16.15
N ARG A 151 -9.88 3.62 -14.97
CA ARG A 151 -11.03 4.23 -14.27
C ARG A 151 -10.72 5.60 -13.70
N SER A 152 -9.43 5.94 -13.59
CA SER A 152 -8.96 7.20 -13.03
C SER A 152 -7.62 7.62 -13.61
N GLY A 153 -7.32 8.91 -13.53
CA GLY A 153 -5.98 9.46 -13.74
C GLY A 153 -5.16 9.61 -12.46
N PHE A 154 -3.97 10.16 -12.62
CA PHE A 154 -3.08 10.58 -11.55
C PHE A 154 -2.32 11.86 -11.94
N GLY A 155 -2.00 12.65 -10.91
CA GLY A 155 -1.23 13.88 -11.00
C GLY A 155 0.22 13.74 -10.51
N PRO A 156 0.97 14.85 -10.49
CA PRO A 156 2.36 14.87 -10.03
C PRO A 156 2.50 14.42 -8.57
N GLU A 157 1.54 14.74 -7.70
CA GLU A 157 1.53 14.37 -6.28
C GLU A 157 1.56 12.86 -6.06
N THR A 158 0.95 12.10 -6.98
CA THR A 158 0.96 10.63 -6.92
C THR A 158 2.33 10.06 -7.25
N ILE A 159 3.03 10.63 -8.23
CA ILE A 159 4.38 10.20 -8.59
C ILE A 159 5.38 10.60 -7.51
N ASP A 160 5.25 11.82 -6.98
CA ASP A 160 6.06 12.31 -5.86
C ASP A 160 5.94 11.38 -4.65
N PHE A 161 4.69 11.11 -4.22
CA PHE A 161 4.40 10.18 -3.14
C PHE A 161 4.99 8.79 -3.39
N CYS A 162 4.80 8.25 -4.60
CA CYS A 162 5.31 6.93 -4.95
C CYS A 162 6.85 6.88 -4.86
N CYS A 163 7.55 7.89 -5.37
CA CYS A 163 9.01 7.92 -5.36
C CYS A 163 9.58 8.13 -3.95
N ASP A 164 8.92 8.94 -3.12
CA ASP A 164 9.35 9.18 -1.74
C ASP A 164 9.16 7.97 -0.81
N HIS A 165 8.14 7.14 -1.09
CA HIS A 165 7.72 6.06 -0.19
C HIS A 165 7.97 4.66 -0.73
N SER A 166 8.74 4.52 -1.81
CA SER A 166 9.04 3.20 -2.36
C SER A 166 10.39 3.18 -3.07
N THR A 167 11.00 1.99 -3.12
CA THR A 167 12.24 1.80 -3.88
C THR A 167 11.95 1.63 -5.37
N PRO A 168 12.91 1.90 -6.27
CA PRO A 168 12.74 1.67 -7.71
C PRO A 168 12.37 0.23 -8.09
N ASP A 169 12.76 -0.74 -7.27
CA ASP A 169 12.44 -2.16 -7.49
C ASP A 169 11.08 -2.57 -6.92
N SER A 170 10.40 -1.69 -6.19
CA SER A 170 9.10 -1.99 -5.61
C SER A 170 8.00 -2.14 -6.67
N SER A 171 6.97 -2.91 -6.33
CA SER A 171 5.80 -3.08 -7.17
C SER A 171 5.01 -1.78 -7.36
N LEU A 172 5.00 -0.89 -6.36
CA LEU A 172 4.30 0.39 -6.44
C LEU A 172 4.97 1.32 -7.46
N TYR A 173 6.30 1.45 -7.36
CA TYR A 173 7.11 2.23 -8.29
C TYR A 173 6.96 1.71 -9.73
N ARG A 174 7.15 0.41 -9.93
CA ARG A 174 7.06 -0.23 -11.24
C ARG A 174 5.67 -0.06 -11.85
N LEU A 175 4.60 -0.18 -11.04
CA LEU A 175 3.23 0.03 -11.50
C LEU A 175 3.02 1.45 -12.03
N TYR A 176 3.33 2.48 -11.25
CA TYR A 176 3.15 3.87 -11.70
C TYR A 176 4.03 4.23 -12.88
N LEU A 177 5.27 3.72 -12.92
CA LEU A 177 6.15 3.91 -14.06
C LEU A 177 5.59 3.27 -15.34
N THR A 178 5.08 2.04 -15.25
CA THR A 178 4.45 1.36 -16.39
C THR A 178 3.22 2.11 -16.85
N ILE A 179 2.30 2.48 -15.95
CA ILE A 179 1.07 3.23 -16.33
C ILE A 179 1.45 4.60 -16.95
N ALA A 180 2.42 5.32 -16.37
CA ALA A 180 2.90 6.59 -16.92
C ALA A 180 3.47 6.40 -18.33
N GLY A 181 4.26 5.34 -18.56
CA GLY A 181 4.78 5.00 -19.89
C GLY A 181 3.67 4.70 -20.90
N MET A 182 2.64 3.93 -20.51
CA MET A 182 1.54 3.56 -21.41
C MET A 182 0.69 4.76 -21.82
N PHE A 183 0.39 5.63 -20.86
CA PHE A 183 -0.63 6.67 -21.00
C PHE A 183 -0.05 8.08 -21.03
N TRP A 184 1.26 8.24 -21.22
CA TRP A 184 1.95 9.53 -21.17
C TRP A 184 1.30 10.61 -22.04
N THR A 185 0.83 10.24 -23.23
CA THR A 185 0.17 11.16 -24.18
C THR A 185 -1.31 11.39 -23.86
N HIS A 186 -1.91 10.56 -22.99
CA HIS A 186 -3.32 10.59 -22.66
C HIS A 186 -3.59 11.50 -21.46
N ARG A 187 -3.81 12.79 -21.73
CA ARG A 187 -3.96 13.88 -20.73
C ARG A 187 -5.07 13.69 -19.68
N LYS A 188 -6.04 12.82 -19.93
CA LYS A 188 -7.07 12.47 -18.93
C LYS A 188 -6.58 11.45 -17.89
N ILE A 189 -5.51 10.72 -18.18
CA ILE A 189 -4.93 9.70 -17.30
C ILE A 189 -3.70 10.29 -16.63
N VAL A 190 -2.73 10.76 -17.42
CA VAL A 190 -1.60 11.52 -16.88
C VAL A 190 -1.99 12.99 -16.90
N HIS A 191 -2.44 13.49 -15.75
CA HIS A 191 -3.07 14.81 -15.64
C HIS A 191 -2.02 15.91 -15.71
N ILE A 192 -1.66 16.31 -16.94
CA ILE A 192 -0.75 17.42 -17.23
C ILE A 192 -1.60 18.57 -17.77
N THR A 193 -1.78 19.62 -16.96
CA THR A 193 -2.47 20.85 -17.31
C THR A 193 -1.50 22.04 -17.19
N LYS A 194 -1.92 23.23 -17.64
CA LYS A 194 -1.10 24.43 -17.50
C LYS A 194 -0.93 24.82 -16.03
N GLU A 195 -1.94 24.52 -15.22
CA GLU A 195 -2.00 24.86 -13.81
C GLU A 195 -1.01 24.02 -12.97
N ASN A 196 -0.74 22.77 -13.38
CA ASN A 196 0.16 21.87 -12.66
C ASN A 196 1.47 21.53 -13.38
N GLU A 197 1.78 22.18 -14.50
CA GLU A 197 3.02 21.98 -15.25
C GLU A 197 4.27 22.24 -14.39
N TYR A 198 4.22 23.24 -13.51
CA TYR A 198 5.31 23.53 -12.58
C TYR A 198 5.48 22.42 -11.54
N ALA A 199 4.37 21.83 -11.05
CA ALA A 199 4.43 20.71 -10.11
C ALA A 199 5.04 19.47 -10.76
N TRP A 200 4.69 19.16 -12.01
CA TRP A 200 5.36 18.10 -12.77
C TRP A 200 6.86 18.36 -12.94
N THR A 201 7.24 19.59 -13.27
CA THR A 201 8.66 19.98 -13.38
C THR A 201 9.39 19.76 -12.05
N ALA A 202 8.77 20.14 -10.93
CA ALA A 202 9.35 19.90 -9.61
C ALA A 202 9.55 18.41 -9.32
N VAL A 203 8.55 17.55 -9.60
CA VAL A 203 8.67 16.09 -9.46
C VAL A 203 9.82 15.54 -10.30
N TRP A 204 10.01 16.04 -11.51
CA TRP A 204 11.10 15.64 -12.40
C TRP A 204 12.49 16.04 -11.92
N ASP A 205 12.60 17.17 -11.22
CA ASP A 205 13.84 17.62 -10.63
C ASP A 205 14.15 16.86 -9.34
N THR A 206 13.14 16.57 -8.52
CA THR A 206 13.27 15.79 -7.28
C THR A 206 13.58 14.31 -7.58
N HIS A 207 12.95 13.73 -8.61
CA HIS A 207 13.01 12.29 -8.92
C HIS A 207 13.63 12.00 -10.30
N PRO A 208 14.91 12.34 -10.52
CA PRO A 208 15.54 12.20 -11.83
C PRO A 208 15.63 10.75 -12.31
N HIS A 209 15.68 9.77 -11.40
CA HIS A 209 15.68 8.36 -11.76
C HIS A 209 14.36 7.94 -12.44
N PHE A 210 13.22 8.28 -11.83
CA PHE A 210 11.91 8.00 -12.42
C PHE A 210 11.75 8.69 -13.77
N ARG A 211 12.12 9.98 -13.83
CA ARG A 211 12.09 10.77 -15.08
C ARG A 211 12.92 10.12 -16.18
N ASN A 212 14.17 9.76 -15.90
CA ASN A 212 15.08 9.22 -16.89
C ASN A 212 14.62 7.83 -17.37
N GLU A 213 14.11 6.98 -16.46
CA GLU A 213 13.58 5.67 -16.84
C GLU A 213 12.31 5.82 -17.69
N LEU A 214 11.39 6.70 -17.29
CA LEU A 214 10.18 6.99 -18.07
C LEU A 214 10.53 7.50 -19.47
N PHE A 215 11.41 8.49 -19.59
CA PHE A 215 11.82 9.01 -20.90
C PHE A 215 12.63 8.02 -21.71
N GLY A 216 13.42 7.15 -21.06
CA GLY A 216 14.07 6.02 -21.73
C GLY A 216 13.04 5.09 -22.37
N ARG A 217 12.00 4.71 -21.63
CA ARG A 217 10.88 3.88 -22.14
C ARG A 217 10.15 4.56 -23.29
N LEU A 218 9.84 5.85 -23.16
CA LEU A 218 9.13 6.63 -24.18
C LEU A 218 9.95 6.87 -25.46
N SER A 219 11.28 6.99 -25.34
CA SER A 219 12.17 7.20 -26.50
C SER A 219 12.45 5.92 -27.28
N SER A 220 12.29 4.78 -26.63
CA SER A 220 12.47 3.47 -27.24
C SER A 220 11.18 2.99 -27.94
N ASP A 221 11.28 2.27 -29.08
CA ASP A 221 10.13 1.65 -29.78
C ASP A 221 9.38 0.61 -28.88
N THR A 222 9.92 0.38 -27.68
CA THR A 222 9.35 -0.30 -26.52
C THR A 222 8.02 0.28 -26.04
N GLY A 223 7.60 1.46 -26.49
CA GLY A 223 6.22 1.93 -26.32
C GLY A 223 5.17 0.92 -26.83
N LYS A 224 5.51 0.10 -27.85
CA LYS A 224 4.68 -1.02 -28.32
C LYS A 224 4.84 -2.30 -27.47
N LYS A 225 5.87 -2.37 -26.62
CA LYS A 225 6.19 -3.53 -25.79
C LYS A 225 5.45 -3.52 -24.45
N LEU A 226 4.98 -2.36 -23.99
CA LEU A 226 4.22 -2.25 -22.74
C LEU A 226 2.90 -3.04 -22.76
N GLU A 227 2.30 -3.27 -23.94
CA GLU A 227 1.11 -4.13 -24.05
C GLU A 227 1.36 -5.56 -23.51
N TRP A 228 2.59 -6.07 -23.59
CA TRP A 228 2.97 -7.39 -23.08
C TRP A 228 3.28 -7.41 -21.57
N GLU A 229 3.57 -6.25 -20.97
CA GLU A 229 3.86 -6.15 -19.54
C GLU A 229 2.57 -6.18 -18.70
N ILE A 230 1.42 -5.78 -19.25
CA ILE A 230 0.14 -5.77 -18.50
C ILE A 230 -0.28 -7.19 -18.10
N PRO A 231 -0.28 -8.21 -19.00
CA PRO A 231 -0.55 -9.58 -18.58
C PRO A 231 0.44 -10.09 -17.55
N GLU A 232 1.72 -9.71 -17.64
CA GLU A 232 2.77 -10.13 -16.69
C GLU A 232 2.55 -9.50 -15.31
N MET A 233 2.26 -8.20 -15.24
CA MET A 233 1.93 -7.52 -13.98
C MET A 233 0.67 -8.07 -13.32
N ARG A 234 -0.35 -8.43 -14.13
CA ARG A 234 -1.55 -9.12 -13.65
C ARG A 234 -1.25 -10.54 -13.18
N ALA A 235 -0.50 -11.30 -13.97
CA ALA A 235 -0.09 -12.66 -13.63
C ALA A 235 0.71 -12.66 -12.34
N TRP A 236 1.64 -11.73 -12.17
CA TRP A 236 2.39 -11.52 -10.93
C TRP A 236 1.46 -11.18 -9.75
N ALA A 237 0.49 -10.28 -9.94
CA ALA A 237 -0.49 -9.96 -8.91
C ALA A 237 -1.34 -11.19 -8.52
N LEU A 238 -1.67 -12.07 -9.49
CA LEU A 238 -2.41 -13.32 -9.27
C LEU A 238 -1.53 -14.43 -8.66
N GLU A 239 -0.25 -14.53 -9.04
CA GLU A 239 0.72 -15.46 -8.44
C GLU A 239 0.94 -15.17 -6.96
N MET A 240 0.90 -13.89 -6.58
CA MET A 240 0.91 -13.50 -5.17
C MET A 240 -0.33 -13.95 -4.39
N GLU A 241 -1.42 -14.33 -5.07
CA GLU A 241 -2.58 -14.97 -4.45
C GLU A 241 -2.45 -16.49 -4.38
N SER A 242 -1.79 -17.13 -5.36
CA SER A 242 -1.67 -18.58 -5.41
C SER A 242 -0.67 -19.14 -4.40
N ALA A 243 0.33 -18.34 -4.00
CA ALA A 243 1.25 -18.65 -2.90
C ALA A 243 0.56 -18.75 -1.50
N LYS A 244 -0.78 -18.61 -1.44
CA LYS A 244 -1.60 -18.74 -0.23
C LYS A 244 -2.16 -20.16 0.00
N LYS A 245 -1.84 -21.13 -0.87
CA LYS A 245 -2.23 -22.55 -0.70
C LYS A 245 -1.02 -23.39 -0.34
#